data_AF-A0A1M3MSV3-F1
#
_entry.id   AF-A0A1M3MSV3-F1
#
_cell.length_a   1.000
_cell.length_b   1.000
_cell.length_c   1.000
_cell.angle_alpha   90.00
_cell.angle_beta   90.00
_cell.angle_gamma   90.00
#
_symmetry.space_group_name_H-M   'P 1'
#
loop_
_entity.id
_entity.type
_entity.pdbx_description
1 polymer ?
#
loop_
_entity_poly.entity_id
_entity_poly.type
_entity_poly.pdbx_seq_one_letter_code
_entity_poly.pdbx_strand_id
1 'polypeptide(L)'
;MSCRGARRRVLVGARTDHAARGSCYGRSVNYASSKAGASDGLRPLAIPVGPRLERVLQVAYRARRAVLIEGPTGVGKSEIVRRVASDLGIATTILDLSLLEPPDLVGLPIVKDGRTEYALPHVLPRDGAGILLLEELNRAERYIQQPALQLLSARRLHEYELPEGWVCVATVNPQTADYHVTALDKALRARFLQVSVRADRASWLAWAQTKNLHPGILALAHAHERLLEDVPPRTWTYASELLQAFTAAELEDGALLRDALGGYLPAAWVEALLASKSSWGTRVGFDVRALLGTYGASSPLAKEIAGYRQQGQTDRLDEIVQRLVPLLSGPEAGVLAAQGQLTLASLEALFADLPGDQREKLQEALGGNPTAVTLVDVDPTDLLGSFPGSAAEKKLAAWRSDSMKQHRIALAVTALRAFVAQPSRLAELKRSNVARQSLGHLLLQLHEKHAMPLVETLKRVGITPVRPGA
;
A
#
# COMPACT_ATOMS: atom_id res chain seq x y z
N MET A 1 -32.04 -57.78 -31.65
CA MET A 1 -31.11 -58.89 -31.33
C MET A 1 -30.21 -58.41 -30.19
N SER A 2 -30.64 -58.50 -28.93
CA SER A 2 -30.45 -59.59 -27.95
C SER A 2 -29.00 -59.93 -27.59
N CYS A 3 -28.68 -59.68 -26.30
CA CYS A 3 -27.90 -60.47 -25.32
C CYS A 3 -26.86 -59.63 -24.56
N ARG A 4 -27.09 -59.31 -23.26
CA ARG A 4 -26.68 -60.06 -22.02
C ARG A 4 -25.15 -60.07 -21.85
N GLY A 5 -24.50 -59.68 -20.75
CA GLY A 5 -24.86 -59.49 -19.33
C GLY A 5 -24.04 -60.46 -18.44
N ALA A 6 -23.18 -59.95 -17.54
CA ALA A 6 -22.64 -60.58 -16.29
C ALA A 6 -21.54 -59.64 -15.71
N ARG A 7 -21.50 -59.09 -14.48
CA ARG A 7 -21.70 -59.54 -13.07
C ARG A 7 -20.75 -60.67 -12.61
N ARG A 8 -19.73 -60.36 -11.78
CA ARG A 8 -19.68 -60.60 -10.30
C ARG A 8 -18.27 -60.52 -9.65
N ARG A 9 -18.25 -59.90 -8.44
CA ARG A 9 -17.61 -60.26 -7.12
C ARG A 9 -16.10 -60.57 -7.06
N VAL A 10 -15.29 -59.81 -6.30
CA VAL A 10 -15.08 -59.74 -4.82
C VAL A 10 -14.33 -60.95 -4.24
N LEU A 11 -13.16 -60.69 -3.63
CA LEU A 11 -12.41 -61.38 -2.54
C LEU A 11 -11.30 -60.39 -2.14
N VAL A 12 -11.18 -59.75 -0.96
CA VAL A 12 -11.09 -60.14 0.47
C VAL A 12 -9.92 -61.07 0.81
N GLY A 13 -8.93 -60.52 1.53
CA GLY A 13 -7.90 -61.20 2.32
C GLY A 13 -7.06 -60.12 3.03
N ALA A 14 -7.34 -59.75 4.28
CA ALA A 14 -7.06 -60.44 5.55
C ALA A 14 -5.61 -60.24 6.05
N ARG A 15 -5.53 -59.75 7.29
CA ARG A 15 -4.39 -59.32 8.12
C ARG A 15 -3.46 -60.47 8.50
N THR A 16 -2.21 -60.14 8.90
CA THR A 16 -1.57 -60.25 10.24
C THR A 16 -0.04 -60.40 10.05
N ASP A 17 0.91 -60.06 10.93
CA ASP A 17 1.09 -59.17 12.08
C ASP A 17 2.61 -59.25 12.44
N HIS A 18 3.14 -58.26 13.18
CA HIS A 18 4.36 -58.32 14.05
C HIS A 18 5.76 -58.47 13.40
N ALA A 19 6.87 -57.93 13.92
CA ALA A 19 7.21 -56.95 14.96
C ALA A 19 8.75 -56.77 14.94
N ALA A 20 9.29 -55.58 15.21
CA ALA A 20 10.49 -55.38 16.05
C ALA A 20 10.93 -53.91 16.19
N ARG A 21 10.78 -53.42 17.44
CA ARG A 21 11.73 -52.64 18.27
C ARG A 21 12.27 -51.28 17.78
N GLY A 22 12.05 -50.26 18.62
CA GLY A 22 12.86 -49.05 18.67
C GLY A 22 12.20 -47.89 19.42
N SER A 23 12.18 -47.97 20.76
CA SER A 23 11.76 -46.88 21.66
C SER A 23 12.79 -45.74 21.65
N CYS A 24 12.31 -44.49 21.54
CA CYS A 24 12.95 -43.30 22.11
C CYS A 24 11.87 -42.23 22.35
N TYR A 25 11.70 -41.87 23.62
CA TYR A 25 10.85 -40.79 24.11
C TYR A 25 11.28 -39.43 23.53
N GLY A 26 10.32 -38.67 23.00
CA GLY A 26 10.51 -37.29 22.54
C GLY A 26 9.16 -36.57 22.51
N ARG A 27 9.12 -35.37 23.12
CA ARG A 27 7.95 -34.57 23.48
C ARG A 27 6.94 -34.37 22.33
N SER A 28 5.66 -34.53 22.67
CA SER A 28 4.50 -34.24 21.86
C SER A 28 4.41 -32.75 21.54
N VAL A 29 4.67 -32.39 20.28
CA VAL A 29 4.18 -31.15 19.68
C VAL A 29 2.99 -31.55 18.82
N ASN A 30 1.78 -31.28 19.29
CA ASN A 30 0.55 -31.49 18.53
C ASN A 30 0.43 -30.40 17.45
N TYR A 31 1.00 -30.63 16.27
CA TYR A 31 0.47 -30.07 15.02
C TYR A 31 -0.37 -31.16 14.37
N ALA A 32 -1.67 -31.14 14.62
CA ALA A 32 -2.60 -32.00 13.89
C ALA A 32 -2.70 -31.50 12.44
N SER A 33 -2.24 -32.37 11.55
CA SER A 33 -2.12 -32.22 10.10
C SER A 33 -3.44 -31.85 9.42
N SER A 34 -3.42 -30.79 8.61
CA SER A 34 -4.42 -30.59 7.55
C SER A 34 -4.20 -31.64 6.45
N LYS A 35 -5.11 -32.61 6.34
CA LYS A 35 -5.24 -33.46 5.15
C LYS A 35 -5.73 -32.60 3.99
N ALA A 36 -4.80 -32.01 3.24
CA ALA A 36 -5.08 -31.47 1.92
C ALA A 36 -4.98 -32.61 0.90
N GLY A 37 -6.12 -33.06 0.39
CA GLY A 37 -6.20 -34.04 -0.67
C GLY A 37 -7.47 -33.85 -1.49
N ALA A 38 -7.39 -32.97 -2.50
CA ALA A 38 -8.07 -33.07 -3.81
C ALA A 38 -7.89 -31.75 -4.59
N SER A 39 -7.03 -31.78 -5.61
CA SER A 39 -7.00 -30.90 -6.79
C SER A 39 -7.56 -29.47 -6.65
N ASP A 40 -6.83 -28.54 -6.04
CA ASP A 40 -7.11 -27.11 -6.17
C ASP A 40 -6.04 -26.50 -7.08
N GLY A 41 -6.39 -26.32 -8.35
CA GLY A 41 -5.49 -25.73 -9.35
C GLY A 41 -5.08 -24.33 -8.89
N LEU A 42 -3.76 -24.11 -8.74
CA LEU A 42 -3.07 -22.82 -8.54
C LEU A 42 -4.01 -21.62 -8.33
N ARG A 43 -4.60 -21.50 -7.13
CA ARG A 43 -5.27 -20.23 -6.77
C ARG A 43 -4.19 -19.15 -6.81
N PRO A 44 -4.43 -18.01 -7.47
CA PRO A 44 -3.51 -16.89 -7.42
C PRO A 44 -3.23 -16.53 -5.95
N LEU A 45 -1.95 -16.34 -5.60
CA LEU A 45 -1.55 -15.87 -4.27
C LEU A 45 -2.35 -14.62 -3.90
N ALA A 46 -2.92 -14.60 -2.70
CA ALA A 46 -3.74 -13.49 -2.22
C ALA A 46 -2.99 -12.16 -2.35
N ILE A 47 -3.64 -11.18 -2.98
CA ILE A 47 -3.07 -9.87 -3.28
C ILE A 47 -3.10 -9.02 -2.01
N PRO A 48 -2.00 -8.36 -1.64
CA PRO A 48 -1.99 -7.29 -0.65
C PRO A 48 -3.08 -6.24 -0.91
N VAL A 49 -3.89 -5.92 0.10
CA VAL A 49 -4.74 -4.72 0.06
C VAL A 49 -3.81 -3.51 0.03
N GLY A 50 -3.85 -2.75 -1.07
CA GLY A 50 -2.94 -1.62 -1.33
C GLY A 50 -2.81 -1.33 -2.82
N PRO A 51 -1.71 -0.67 -3.27
CA PRO A 51 -1.57 -0.12 -4.62
C PRO A 51 -1.74 -1.15 -5.75
N ARG A 52 -1.41 -2.42 -5.50
CA ARG A 52 -1.59 -3.49 -6.49
C ARG A 52 -3.07 -3.81 -6.71
N LEU A 53 -3.85 -3.92 -5.64
CA LEU A 53 -5.28 -4.17 -5.72
C LEU A 53 -6.01 -2.96 -6.33
N GLU A 54 -5.61 -1.74 -5.98
CA GLU A 54 -6.13 -0.50 -6.60
C GLU A 54 -6.02 -0.56 -8.13
N ARG A 55 -4.84 -0.88 -8.66
CA ARG A 55 -4.62 -1.01 -10.11
C ARG A 55 -5.47 -2.11 -10.75
N VAL A 56 -5.64 -3.25 -10.07
CA VAL A 56 -6.51 -4.34 -10.56
C VAL A 56 -7.95 -3.86 -10.67
N LEU A 57 -8.46 -3.14 -9.67
CA LEU A 57 -9.81 -2.57 -9.69
C LEU A 57 -9.97 -1.50 -10.78
N GLN A 58 -8.98 -0.63 -10.97
CA GLN A 58 -8.98 0.35 -12.07
C GLN A 58 -8.99 -0.31 -13.46
N VAL A 59 -8.25 -1.41 -13.64
CA VAL A 59 -8.30 -2.20 -14.89
C VAL A 59 -9.67 -2.85 -15.06
N ALA A 60 -10.22 -3.47 -14.01
CA ALA A 60 -11.54 -4.10 -14.06
C ALA A 60 -12.64 -3.08 -14.40
N TYR A 61 -12.57 -1.89 -13.80
CA TYR A 61 -13.48 -0.78 -14.09
C TYR A 61 -13.43 -0.38 -15.57
N ARG A 62 -12.23 -0.14 -16.13
CA ARG A 62 -12.05 0.20 -17.56
C ARG A 62 -12.51 -0.92 -18.49
N ALA A 63 -12.32 -2.17 -18.09
CA ALA A 63 -12.77 -3.35 -18.83
C ALA A 63 -14.26 -3.68 -18.63
N ARG A 64 -14.98 -2.88 -17.83
CA ARG A 64 -16.39 -3.10 -17.45
C ARG A 64 -16.65 -4.51 -16.90
N ARG A 65 -15.71 -5.04 -16.11
CA ARG A 65 -15.80 -6.37 -15.49
C ARG A 65 -16.22 -6.29 -14.05
N ALA A 66 -17.26 -7.05 -13.69
CA ALA A 66 -17.64 -7.24 -12.30
C ALA A 66 -16.57 -8.01 -11.53
N VAL A 67 -16.30 -7.58 -10.30
CA VAL A 67 -15.21 -8.12 -9.46
C VAL A 67 -15.80 -8.78 -8.22
N LEU A 68 -15.26 -9.95 -7.87
CA LEU A 68 -15.54 -10.63 -6.61
C LEU A 68 -14.27 -10.62 -5.76
N ILE A 69 -14.27 -9.83 -4.69
CA ILE A 69 -13.15 -9.70 -3.74
C ILE A 69 -13.38 -10.64 -2.56
N GLU A 70 -12.51 -11.64 -2.42
CA GLU A 70 -12.53 -12.60 -1.30
C GLU A 70 -11.43 -12.27 -0.30
N GLY A 71 -11.78 -12.07 0.97
CA GLY A 71 -10.79 -11.83 2.03
C GLY A 71 -11.45 -11.67 3.40
N PRO A 72 -10.67 -11.74 4.49
CA PRO A 72 -11.22 -11.67 5.84
C PRO A 72 -11.91 -10.33 6.14
N THR A 73 -12.78 -10.29 7.14
CA THR A 73 -13.42 -9.04 7.58
C THR A 73 -12.38 -8.07 8.16
N GLY A 74 -12.61 -6.77 8.05
CA GLY A 74 -11.72 -5.76 8.61
C GLY A 74 -10.37 -5.58 7.91
N VAL A 75 -10.14 -6.21 6.75
CA VAL A 75 -8.90 -6.09 5.96
C VAL A 75 -8.83 -4.83 5.07
N GLY A 76 -9.93 -4.08 4.94
CA GLY A 76 -9.99 -2.83 4.17
C GLY A 76 -10.53 -2.95 2.74
N LYS A 77 -11.31 -4.00 2.42
CA LYS A 77 -11.91 -4.23 1.08
C LYS A 77 -12.78 -3.06 0.59
N SER A 78 -13.64 -2.53 1.46
CA SER A 78 -14.55 -1.43 1.13
C SER A 78 -13.80 -0.11 0.98
N GLU A 79 -12.83 0.12 1.87
CA GLU A 79 -12.01 1.34 1.86
C GLU A 79 -11.19 1.47 0.58
N ILE A 80 -10.59 0.38 0.11
CA ILE A 80 -9.83 0.40 -1.14
C ILE A 80 -10.72 0.64 -2.36
N VAL A 81 -11.97 0.16 -2.35
CA VAL A 81 -12.93 0.43 -3.43
C VAL A 81 -13.32 1.91 -3.45
N ARG A 82 -13.60 2.51 -2.28
CA ARG A 82 -13.88 3.96 -2.16
C ARG A 82 -12.70 4.78 -2.68
N ARG A 83 -11.48 4.43 -2.29
CA ARG A 83 -10.26 5.10 -2.76
C ARG A 83 -10.14 5.02 -4.28
N VAL A 84 -10.30 3.85 -4.87
CA VAL A 84 -10.23 3.69 -6.33
C VAL A 84 -11.25 4.55 -7.06
N ALA A 85 -12.49 4.61 -6.56
CA ALA A 85 -13.50 5.49 -7.14
C ALA A 85 -13.14 6.97 -7.00
N SER A 86 -12.63 7.38 -5.83
CA SER A 86 -12.12 8.73 -5.60
C SER A 86 -10.98 9.09 -6.56
N ASP A 87 -10.01 8.20 -6.75
CA ASP A 87 -8.87 8.42 -7.65
C ASP A 87 -9.29 8.52 -9.13
N LEU A 88 -10.37 7.83 -9.49
CA LEU A 88 -10.97 7.88 -10.83
C LEU A 88 -11.94 9.05 -11.01
N GLY A 89 -12.29 9.79 -9.95
CA GLY A 89 -13.29 10.85 -9.99
C GLY A 89 -14.71 10.35 -10.28
N ILE A 90 -15.05 9.14 -9.84
CA ILE A 90 -16.37 8.50 -10.05
C ILE A 90 -17.10 8.24 -8.73
N ALA A 91 -18.41 8.03 -8.80
CA ALA A 91 -19.23 7.79 -7.62
C ALA A 91 -18.97 6.41 -6.98
N THR A 92 -19.34 6.25 -5.71
CA THR A 92 -19.40 4.95 -5.03
C THR A 92 -20.74 4.82 -4.33
N THR A 93 -21.44 3.71 -4.56
CA THR A 93 -22.61 3.29 -3.79
C THR A 93 -22.26 2.00 -3.07
N ILE A 94 -22.58 1.90 -1.78
CA ILE A 94 -22.27 0.72 -0.97
C ILE A 94 -23.57 0.17 -0.40
N LEU A 95 -23.77 -1.13 -0.60
CA LEU A 95 -24.91 -1.89 -0.08
C LEU A 95 -24.37 -3.05 0.74
N ASP A 96 -24.65 -3.05 2.05
CA ASP A 96 -24.39 -4.22 2.90
C ASP A 96 -25.53 -5.21 2.77
N LEU A 97 -25.32 -6.25 1.97
CA LEU A 97 -26.36 -7.23 1.66
C LEU A 97 -26.81 -8.04 2.89
N SER A 98 -26.01 -8.08 3.96
CA SER A 98 -26.39 -8.76 5.20
C SER A 98 -27.42 -7.99 6.02
N LEU A 99 -27.65 -6.72 5.69
CA LEU A 99 -28.59 -5.83 6.37
C LEU A 99 -29.84 -5.51 5.54
N LEU A 100 -29.90 -5.94 4.28
CA LEU A 100 -30.99 -5.60 3.36
C LEU A 100 -32.14 -6.61 3.41
N GLU A 101 -33.34 -6.09 3.17
CA GLU A 101 -34.51 -6.87 2.76
C GLU A 101 -34.70 -6.83 1.23
N PRO A 102 -35.49 -7.75 0.63
CA PRO A 102 -35.66 -7.79 -0.82
C PRO A 102 -36.09 -6.46 -1.44
N PRO A 103 -37.04 -5.70 -0.85
CA PRO A 103 -37.47 -4.42 -1.41
C PRO A 103 -36.35 -3.37 -1.50
N ASP A 104 -35.35 -3.43 -0.62
CA ASP A 104 -34.25 -2.45 -0.60
C ASP A 104 -33.33 -2.58 -1.81
N LEU A 105 -33.29 -3.76 -2.44
CA LEU A 105 -32.50 -4.05 -3.62
C LEU A 105 -33.36 -4.15 -4.89
N VAL A 106 -34.51 -4.81 -4.80
CA VAL A 106 -35.36 -5.16 -5.94
C VAL A 106 -36.42 -4.09 -6.22
N GLY A 107 -36.82 -3.33 -5.21
CA GLY A 107 -37.92 -2.38 -5.27
C GLY A 107 -39.24 -2.94 -4.74
N LEU A 108 -40.16 -2.03 -4.41
CA LEU A 108 -41.51 -2.38 -3.98
C LEU A 108 -42.41 -2.58 -5.21
N PRO A 109 -43.21 -3.66 -5.28
CA PRO A 109 -44.16 -3.84 -6.36
C PRO A 109 -45.29 -2.81 -6.25
N ILE A 110 -45.55 -2.09 -7.33
CA ILE A 110 -46.64 -1.14 -7.47
C ILE A 110 -47.51 -1.51 -8.66
N VAL A 111 -48.81 -1.21 -8.59
CA VAL A 111 -49.73 -1.43 -9.71
C VAL A 111 -49.87 -0.16 -10.51
N LYS A 112 -49.54 -0.22 -11.80
CA LYS A 112 -49.65 0.88 -12.75
C LYS A 112 -50.26 0.37 -14.05
N ASP A 113 -51.33 1.01 -14.51
CA ASP A 113 -52.08 0.62 -15.71
C ASP A 113 -52.49 -0.87 -15.73
N GLY A 114 -52.84 -1.42 -14.56
CA GLY A 114 -53.23 -2.83 -14.40
C GLY A 114 -52.07 -3.83 -14.48
N ARG A 115 -50.82 -3.37 -14.47
CA ARG A 115 -49.60 -4.19 -14.48
C ARG A 115 -48.75 -3.93 -13.24
N THR A 116 -47.96 -4.92 -12.84
CA THR A 116 -46.97 -4.76 -11.77
C THR A 116 -45.71 -4.12 -12.34
N GLU A 117 -45.34 -2.95 -11.82
CA GLU A 117 -44.02 -2.32 -12.00
C GLU A 117 -43.27 -2.36 -10.66
N TYR A 118 -41.94 -2.26 -10.68
CA TYR A 118 -41.15 -2.20 -9.45
C TYR A 118 -40.64 -0.77 -9.19
N ALA A 119 -41.00 -0.20 -8.04
CA ALA A 119 -40.51 1.10 -7.61
C ALA A 119 -39.02 1.03 -7.26
N LEU A 120 -38.17 1.62 -8.12
CA LEU A 120 -36.72 1.57 -8.01
C LEU A 120 -36.21 2.22 -6.70
N PRO A 121 -35.46 1.49 -5.85
CA PRO A 121 -34.85 2.04 -4.64
C PRO A 121 -33.92 3.22 -4.97
N HIS A 122 -34.03 4.30 -4.19
CA HIS A 122 -33.21 5.52 -4.38
C HIS A 122 -31.70 5.25 -4.30
N VAL A 123 -31.30 4.21 -3.56
CA VAL A 123 -29.89 3.85 -3.39
C VAL A 123 -29.25 3.34 -4.69
N LEU A 124 -30.05 2.84 -5.64
CA LEU A 124 -29.53 2.36 -6.92
C LEU A 124 -29.29 3.52 -7.89
N PRO A 125 -28.13 3.56 -8.56
CA PRO A 125 -27.76 4.66 -9.43
C PRO A 125 -28.59 4.68 -10.72
N ARG A 126 -28.95 5.89 -11.20
CA ARG A 126 -29.76 6.06 -12.41
C ARG A 126 -28.97 6.55 -13.62
N ASP A 127 -27.86 7.24 -13.38
CA ASP A 127 -27.01 7.84 -14.40
C ASP A 127 -25.55 7.93 -13.92
N GLY A 128 -24.69 8.54 -14.74
CA GLY A 128 -23.30 8.82 -14.40
C GLY A 128 -22.39 7.58 -14.41
N ALA A 129 -21.33 7.68 -13.61
CA ALA A 129 -20.27 6.67 -13.54
C ALA A 129 -19.89 6.40 -12.08
N GLY A 130 -19.67 5.13 -11.74
CA GLY A 130 -19.33 4.75 -10.38
C GLY A 130 -19.04 3.28 -10.14
N ILE A 131 -18.80 2.93 -8.89
CA ILE A 131 -18.70 1.55 -8.44
C ILE A 131 -19.88 1.25 -7.50
N LEU A 132 -20.66 0.22 -7.83
CA LEU A 132 -21.67 -0.33 -6.93
C LEU A 132 -21.04 -1.49 -6.14
N LEU A 133 -20.75 -1.24 -4.87
CA LEU A 133 -20.16 -2.21 -3.95
C LEU A 133 -21.27 -2.97 -3.22
N LEU A 134 -21.31 -4.29 -3.40
CA LEU A 134 -22.20 -5.21 -2.70
C LEU A 134 -21.39 -5.96 -1.63
N GLU A 135 -21.53 -5.54 -0.38
CA GLU A 135 -20.76 -6.12 0.73
C GLU A 135 -21.41 -7.39 1.28
N GLU A 136 -20.57 -8.27 1.80
CA GLU A 136 -21.00 -9.45 2.57
C GLU A 136 -21.94 -10.38 1.76
N LEU A 137 -21.69 -10.50 0.46
CA LEU A 137 -22.56 -11.22 -0.48
C LEU A 137 -22.84 -12.66 -0.02
N ASN A 138 -21.83 -13.37 0.48
CA ASN A 138 -22.01 -14.75 0.94
C ASN A 138 -22.48 -14.88 2.39
N ARG A 139 -22.74 -13.77 3.10
CA ARG A 139 -23.42 -13.76 4.41
C ARG A 139 -24.88 -13.37 4.31
N ALA A 140 -25.27 -12.70 3.24
CA ALA A 140 -26.67 -12.34 3.00
C ALA A 140 -27.57 -13.58 2.90
N GLU A 141 -28.85 -13.41 3.23
CA GLU A 141 -29.85 -14.46 3.05
C GLU A 141 -30.02 -14.84 1.57
N ARG A 142 -30.36 -16.11 1.29
CA ARG A 142 -30.41 -16.62 -0.10
C ARG A 142 -31.31 -15.81 -1.02
N TYR A 143 -32.40 -15.26 -0.49
CA TYR A 143 -33.35 -14.45 -1.25
C TYR A 143 -32.81 -13.05 -1.62
N ILE A 144 -31.80 -12.54 -0.90
CA ILE A 144 -31.04 -11.32 -1.27
C ILE A 144 -29.88 -11.66 -2.20
N GLN A 145 -29.22 -12.81 -1.97
CA GLN A 145 -28.08 -13.24 -2.78
C GLN A 145 -28.43 -13.40 -4.26
N GLN A 146 -29.61 -13.96 -4.57
CA GLN A 146 -30.04 -14.20 -5.94
C GLN A 146 -30.17 -12.90 -6.76
N PRO A 147 -30.96 -11.89 -6.34
CA PRO A 147 -31.02 -10.61 -7.05
C PRO A 147 -29.64 -9.91 -7.08
N ALA A 148 -28.87 -9.96 -6.00
CA ALA A 148 -27.51 -9.40 -6.00
C ALA A 148 -26.61 -10.02 -7.09
N LEU A 149 -26.62 -11.36 -7.22
CA LEU A 149 -25.88 -12.09 -8.25
C LEU A 149 -26.40 -11.78 -9.66
N GLN A 150 -27.71 -11.59 -9.83
CA GLN A 150 -28.29 -11.13 -11.09
C GLN A 150 -27.79 -9.72 -11.45
N LEU A 151 -27.81 -8.79 -10.49
CA LEU A 151 -27.31 -7.43 -10.70
C LEU A 151 -25.79 -7.43 -11.01
N LEU A 152 -25.01 -8.25 -10.32
CA LEU A 152 -23.56 -8.41 -10.58
C LEU A 152 -23.26 -8.95 -11.98
N SER A 153 -24.05 -9.90 -12.47
CA SER A 153 -23.77 -10.62 -13.73
C SER A 153 -24.46 -10.03 -14.95
N ALA A 154 -25.77 -9.80 -14.85
CA ALA A 154 -26.62 -9.31 -15.93
C ALA A 154 -26.79 -7.79 -15.91
N ARG A 155 -26.30 -7.09 -14.86
CA ARG A 155 -26.45 -5.63 -14.69
C ARG A 155 -27.90 -5.18 -14.65
N ARG A 156 -28.84 -6.06 -14.30
CA ARG A 156 -30.28 -5.79 -14.34
C ARG A 156 -31.02 -6.40 -13.17
N LEU A 157 -32.08 -5.74 -12.73
CA LEU A 157 -33.07 -6.23 -11.78
C LEU A 157 -34.45 -5.84 -12.29
N HIS A 158 -35.26 -6.81 -12.70
CA HIS A 158 -36.52 -6.54 -13.40
C HIS A 158 -36.35 -5.52 -14.55
N GLU A 159 -36.95 -4.35 -14.43
CA GLU A 159 -36.94 -3.24 -15.39
C GLU A 159 -35.69 -2.35 -15.24
N TYR A 160 -35.02 -2.40 -14.09
CA TYR A 160 -33.82 -1.63 -13.81
C TYR A 160 -32.60 -2.20 -14.54
N GLU A 161 -31.81 -1.31 -15.13
CA GLU A 161 -30.51 -1.60 -15.72
C GLU A 161 -29.46 -0.66 -15.12
N LEU A 162 -28.35 -1.24 -14.68
CA LEU A 162 -27.24 -0.49 -14.09
C LEU A 162 -26.57 0.37 -15.18
N PRO A 163 -26.45 1.70 -15.00
CA PRO A 163 -25.97 2.58 -16.05
C PRO A 163 -24.58 2.20 -16.55
N GLU A 164 -24.29 2.39 -17.85
CA GLU A 164 -23.06 1.88 -18.49
C GLU A 164 -21.76 2.35 -17.81
N GLY A 165 -21.77 3.55 -17.22
CA GLY A 165 -20.65 4.12 -16.47
C GLY A 165 -20.35 3.41 -15.15
N TRP A 166 -21.23 2.50 -14.70
CA TRP A 166 -21.11 1.79 -13.43
C TRP A 166 -20.58 0.37 -13.57
N VAL A 167 -19.84 -0.09 -12.55
CA VAL A 167 -19.34 -1.47 -12.43
C VAL A 167 -19.65 -2.01 -11.04
N CYS A 168 -20.12 -3.27 -10.97
CA CYS A 168 -20.36 -3.95 -9.71
C CYS A 168 -19.08 -4.55 -9.14
N VAL A 169 -18.87 -4.36 -7.83
CA VAL A 169 -17.86 -5.07 -7.05
C VAL A 169 -18.59 -5.75 -5.91
N ALA A 170 -18.31 -7.02 -5.65
CA ALA A 170 -18.84 -7.73 -4.49
C ALA A 170 -17.74 -8.15 -3.55
N THR A 171 -18.01 -8.15 -2.25
CA THR A 171 -17.10 -8.70 -1.25
C THR A 171 -17.67 -9.98 -0.65
N VAL A 172 -16.79 -10.96 -0.43
CA VAL A 172 -17.11 -12.22 0.23
C VAL A 172 -16.07 -12.54 1.28
N ASN A 173 -16.51 -13.17 2.36
CA ASN A 173 -15.60 -13.70 3.38
C ASN A 173 -15.18 -15.13 3.01
N PRO A 174 -13.95 -15.54 3.38
CA PRO A 174 -13.46 -16.88 3.09
C PRO A 174 -14.31 -17.94 3.82
N GLN A 175 -14.41 -19.12 3.21
CA GLN A 175 -15.09 -20.28 3.80
C GLN A 175 -14.17 -20.98 4.82
N THR A 176 -13.90 -20.32 5.96
CA THR A 176 -13.21 -20.93 7.11
C THR A 176 -14.21 -21.17 8.25
N ALA A 177 -13.82 -21.96 9.25
CA ALA A 177 -14.68 -22.29 10.40
C ALA A 177 -15.16 -21.04 11.18
N ASP A 178 -14.43 -19.93 11.05
CA ASP A 178 -14.70 -18.68 11.77
C ASP A 178 -15.82 -17.83 11.12
N TYR A 179 -16.28 -18.19 9.91
CA TYR A 179 -17.28 -17.42 9.18
C TYR A 179 -18.51 -18.27 8.85
N HIS A 180 -19.68 -17.78 9.28
CA HIS A 180 -20.97 -18.31 8.84
C HIS A 180 -21.29 -17.74 7.47
N VAL A 181 -21.03 -18.52 6.42
CA VAL A 181 -21.22 -18.12 5.02
C VAL A 181 -21.98 -19.18 4.22
N THR A 182 -22.81 -18.73 3.29
CA THR A 182 -23.39 -19.58 2.25
C THR A 182 -22.44 -19.63 1.06
N ALA A 183 -21.86 -20.79 0.79
CA ALA A 183 -20.89 -20.97 -0.29
C ALA A 183 -21.51 -20.64 -1.67
N LEU A 184 -20.84 -19.75 -2.41
CA LEU A 184 -21.10 -19.54 -3.84
C LEU A 184 -20.48 -20.69 -4.63
N ASP A 185 -21.27 -21.34 -5.49
CA ASP A 185 -20.76 -22.41 -6.33
C ASP A 185 -19.76 -21.93 -7.38
N LYS A 186 -19.00 -22.87 -7.95
CA LYS A 186 -17.94 -22.59 -8.92
C LYS A 186 -18.47 -21.93 -10.21
N ALA A 187 -19.66 -22.29 -10.65
CA ALA A 187 -20.25 -21.75 -11.88
C ALA A 187 -20.67 -20.29 -11.70
N LEU A 188 -21.19 -19.92 -10.53
CA LEU A 188 -21.48 -18.53 -10.17
C LEU A 188 -20.20 -17.72 -10.11
N ARG A 189 -19.19 -18.20 -9.37
CA ARG A 189 -17.89 -17.51 -9.22
C ARG A 189 -17.19 -17.28 -10.56
N ALA A 190 -17.30 -18.21 -11.51
CA ALA A 190 -16.65 -18.14 -12.82
C ALA A 190 -17.13 -16.97 -13.70
N ARG A 191 -18.25 -16.31 -13.36
CA ARG A 191 -18.79 -15.16 -14.10
C ARG A 191 -18.07 -13.85 -13.78
N PHE A 192 -17.22 -13.83 -12.75
CA PHE A 192 -16.62 -12.62 -12.20
C PHE A 192 -15.10 -12.66 -12.25
N LEU A 193 -14.48 -11.48 -12.28
CA LEU A 193 -13.05 -11.36 -11.99
C LEU A 193 -12.85 -11.65 -10.49
N GLN A 194 -12.29 -12.81 -10.17
CA GLN A 194 -12.07 -13.22 -8.79
C GLN A 194 -10.72 -12.72 -8.28
N VAL A 195 -10.72 -12.06 -7.13
CA VAL A 195 -9.51 -11.53 -6.49
C VAL A 195 -9.52 -11.92 -5.02
N SER A 196 -8.59 -12.79 -4.61
CA SER A 196 -8.35 -13.07 -3.20
C SER A 196 -7.40 -12.02 -2.63
N VAL A 197 -7.67 -11.51 -1.43
CA VAL A 197 -6.92 -10.42 -0.80
C VAL A 197 -6.49 -10.76 0.62
N ARG A 198 -5.40 -10.13 1.06
CA ARG A 198 -4.86 -10.26 2.42
C ARG A 198 -4.40 -8.92 2.97
N ALA A 199 -4.31 -8.83 4.30
CA ALA A 199 -3.65 -7.72 4.95
C ALA A 199 -2.17 -7.65 4.51
N ASP A 200 -1.65 -6.43 4.46
CA ASP A 200 -0.26 -6.19 4.16
C ASP A 200 0.26 -5.08 5.06
N ARG A 201 1.27 -5.41 5.86
CA ARG A 201 1.80 -4.53 6.90
C ARG A 201 2.38 -3.24 6.32
N ALA A 202 3.15 -3.34 5.23
CA ALA A 202 3.76 -2.18 4.59
C ALA A 202 2.70 -1.23 4.02
N SER A 203 1.72 -1.77 3.29
CA SER A 203 0.62 -0.99 2.72
C SER A 203 -0.26 -0.37 3.82
N TRP A 204 -0.54 -1.13 4.88
CA TRP A 204 -1.32 -0.64 6.01
C TRP A 204 -0.58 0.43 6.81
N LEU A 205 0.72 0.28 7.06
CA LEU A 205 1.54 1.30 7.74
C LEU A 205 1.56 2.62 6.97
N ALA A 206 1.75 2.57 5.65
CA ALA A 206 1.69 3.75 4.81
C ALA A 206 0.33 4.45 4.90
N TRP A 207 -0.76 3.68 4.85
CA TRP A 207 -2.11 4.23 5.06
C TRP A 207 -2.30 4.79 6.47
N ALA A 208 -1.86 4.07 7.50
CA ALA A 208 -2.04 4.42 8.90
C ALA A 208 -1.32 5.72 9.26
N GLN A 209 -0.14 5.95 8.67
CA GLN A 209 0.59 7.21 8.76
C GLN A 209 -0.21 8.36 8.13
N THR A 210 -0.75 8.17 6.93
CA THR A 210 -1.57 9.22 6.27
C THR A 210 -2.87 9.53 7.02
N LYS A 211 -3.40 8.57 7.77
CA LYS A 211 -4.60 8.72 8.61
C LYS A 211 -4.29 9.17 10.04
N ASN A 212 -3.02 9.43 10.35
CA ASN A 212 -2.56 9.89 11.66
C ASN A 212 -3.01 8.96 12.81
N LEU A 213 -2.84 7.64 12.63
CA LEU A 213 -3.05 6.69 13.71
C LEU A 213 -2.03 6.93 14.85
N HIS A 214 -2.42 6.52 16.06
CA HIS A 214 -1.67 6.78 17.29
C HIS A 214 -0.22 6.26 17.20
N PRO A 215 0.80 7.05 17.58
CA PRO A 215 2.22 6.69 17.42
C PRO A 215 2.60 5.34 18.05
N GLY A 216 2.03 5.02 19.21
CA GLY A 216 2.26 3.73 19.87
C GLY A 216 1.85 2.53 19.01
N ILE A 217 0.76 2.65 18.24
CA ILE A 217 0.29 1.58 17.34
C ILE A 217 1.19 1.48 16.10
N LEU A 218 1.62 2.63 15.56
CA LEU A 218 2.56 2.65 14.43
C LEU A 218 3.92 2.01 14.80
N ALA A 219 4.44 2.36 15.98
CA ALA A 219 5.68 1.79 16.50
C ALA A 219 5.57 0.27 16.70
N LEU A 220 4.46 -0.18 17.29
CA LEU A 220 4.19 -1.61 17.48
C LEU A 220 4.13 -2.35 16.13
N ALA A 221 3.44 -1.78 15.14
CA ALA A 221 3.36 -2.37 13.81
C ALA A 221 4.69 -2.38 13.05
N HIS A 222 5.58 -1.41 13.28
CA HIS A 222 6.95 -1.47 12.78
C HIS A 222 7.75 -2.60 13.43
N ALA A 223 7.65 -2.75 14.75
CA ALA A 223 8.39 -3.75 15.52
C ALA A 223 7.92 -5.20 15.27
N HIS A 224 6.65 -5.40 14.93
CA HIS A 224 6.05 -6.74 14.87
C HIS A 224 5.48 -7.09 13.50
N GLU A 225 6.11 -8.07 12.82
CA GLU A 225 5.72 -8.44 11.44
C GLU A 225 4.35 -9.12 11.35
N ARG A 226 3.97 -9.86 12.38
CA ARG A 226 2.75 -10.67 12.43
C ARG A 226 1.55 -9.95 13.03
N LEU A 227 1.69 -8.66 13.32
CA LEU A 227 0.66 -7.84 13.98
C LEU A 227 -0.70 -7.90 13.26
N LEU A 228 -0.71 -7.93 11.92
CA LEU A 228 -1.93 -8.01 11.12
C LEU A 228 -2.41 -9.44 10.83
N GLU A 229 -1.65 -10.47 11.22
CA GLU A 229 -2.10 -11.86 11.22
C GLU A 229 -2.97 -12.14 12.44
N ASP A 230 -2.57 -11.61 13.59
CA ASP A 230 -3.24 -11.83 14.87
C ASP A 230 -4.49 -10.95 15.03
N VAL A 231 -4.41 -9.71 14.58
CA VAL A 231 -5.47 -8.70 14.76
C VAL A 231 -5.73 -7.96 13.44
N PRO A 232 -6.98 -7.89 12.95
CA PRO A 232 -7.29 -7.22 11.69
C PRO A 232 -6.93 -5.72 11.70
N PRO A 233 -6.54 -5.15 10.54
CA PRO A 233 -6.26 -3.72 10.36
C PRO A 233 -7.30 -2.76 10.99
N ARG A 234 -8.59 -3.08 10.85
CA ARG A 234 -9.69 -2.28 11.40
C ARG A 234 -9.64 -2.19 12.93
N THR A 235 -9.32 -3.28 13.61
CA THR A 235 -9.28 -3.32 15.08
C THR A 235 -8.16 -2.42 15.63
N TRP A 236 -7.02 -2.36 14.95
CA TRP A 236 -5.96 -1.39 15.27
C TRP A 236 -6.38 0.06 15.06
N THR A 237 -7.30 0.32 14.14
CA THR A 237 -7.86 1.67 13.94
C THR A 237 -8.74 2.05 15.13
N TYR A 238 -9.61 1.15 15.61
CA TYR A 238 -10.42 1.37 16.81
C TYR A 238 -9.57 1.57 18.07
N ALA A 239 -8.52 0.78 18.24
CA ALA A 239 -7.58 0.96 19.35
C ALA A 239 -6.87 2.33 19.27
N SER A 240 -6.55 2.80 18.06
CA SER A 240 -5.95 4.14 17.85
C SER A 240 -6.90 5.26 18.25
N GLU A 241 -8.15 5.19 17.80
CA GLU A 241 -9.18 6.19 18.13
C GLU A 241 -9.38 6.26 19.65
N LEU A 242 -9.40 5.10 20.32
CA LEU A 242 -9.51 5.04 21.77
C LEU A 242 -8.31 5.67 22.49
N LEU A 243 -7.08 5.35 22.03
CA LEU A 243 -5.85 5.98 22.56
C LEU A 243 -5.85 7.50 22.41
N GLN A 244 -6.36 8.00 21.28
CA GLN A 244 -6.45 9.43 21.00
C GLN A 244 -7.55 10.13 21.80
N ALA A 245 -8.56 9.40 22.26
CA ALA A 245 -9.65 9.94 23.07
C ALA A 245 -9.30 10.08 24.56
N PHE A 246 -8.30 9.35 25.06
CA PHE A 246 -7.88 9.45 26.46
C PHE A 246 -7.27 10.82 26.78
N THR A 247 -7.63 11.34 27.95
CA THR A 247 -6.97 12.49 28.55
C THR A 247 -5.58 12.11 29.08
N ALA A 248 -4.73 13.11 29.33
CA ALA A 248 -3.40 12.88 29.89
C ALA A 248 -3.44 12.15 31.25
N ALA A 249 -4.46 12.42 32.09
CA ALA A 249 -4.61 11.75 33.37
C ALA A 249 -5.02 10.27 33.20
N GLU A 250 -5.94 9.98 32.26
CA GLU A 250 -6.39 8.61 31.98
C GLU A 250 -5.30 7.77 31.33
N LEU A 251 -4.43 8.38 30.52
CA LEU A 251 -3.26 7.68 29.99
C LEU A 251 -2.34 7.19 31.12
N GLU A 252 -2.27 7.87 32.28
CA GLU A 252 -1.51 7.41 33.45
C GLU A 252 -2.18 6.24 34.20
N ASP A 253 -3.47 6.01 33.99
CA ASP A 253 -4.18 4.89 34.59
C ASP A 253 -3.99 3.61 33.76
N GLY A 254 -2.97 2.84 34.12
CA GLY A 254 -2.68 1.58 33.47
C GLY A 254 -3.78 0.51 33.64
N ALA A 255 -4.66 0.59 34.65
CA ALA A 255 -5.77 -0.35 34.78
C ALA A 255 -6.87 -0.01 33.79
N LEU A 256 -7.24 1.27 33.71
CA LEU A 256 -8.19 1.78 32.74
C LEU A 256 -7.76 1.48 31.29
N LEU A 257 -6.49 1.70 30.97
CA LEU A 257 -5.97 1.39 29.63
C LEU A 257 -6.09 -0.10 29.29
N ARG A 258 -5.81 -0.99 30.24
CA ARG A 258 -5.95 -2.45 30.02
C ARG A 258 -7.40 -2.84 29.78
N ASP A 259 -8.31 -2.34 30.61
CA ASP A 259 -9.74 -2.67 30.51
C ASP A 259 -10.32 -2.16 29.19
N ALA A 260 -9.95 -0.93 28.80
CA ALA A 260 -10.46 -0.31 27.58
C ALA A 260 -9.86 -0.92 26.31
N LEU A 261 -8.54 -1.09 26.24
CA LEU A 261 -7.87 -1.65 25.05
C LEU A 261 -8.07 -3.16 24.93
N GLY A 262 -8.20 -3.87 26.07
CA GLY A 262 -8.47 -5.31 26.12
C GLY A 262 -9.80 -5.73 25.50
N GLY A 263 -10.74 -4.79 25.35
CA GLY A 263 -11.97 -5.01 24.58
C GLY A 263 -11.76 -5.19 23.08
N TYR A 264 -10.66 -4.66 22.53
CA TYR A 264 -10.30 -4.76 21.11
C TYR A 264 -9.09 -5.66 20.84
N LEU A 265 -8.10 -5.63 21.74
CA LEU A 265 -6.79 -6.25 21.52
C LEU A 265 -6.57 -7.43 22.48
N PRO A 266 -5.93 -8.52 22.01
CA PRO A 266 -5.43 -9.58 22.89
C PRO A 266 -4.50 -9.02 23.97
N ALA A 267 -4.53 -9.61 25.17
CA ALA A 267 -3.75 -9.13 26.32
C ALA A 267 -2.25 -8.95 26.02
N ALA A 268 -1.65 -9.85 25.23
CA ALA A 268 -0.26 -9.72 24.83
C ALA A 268 0.04 -8.43 24.05
N TRP A 269 -0.89 -8.01 23.18
CA TRP A 269 -0.77 -6.77 22.42
C TRP A 269 -1.03 -5.53 23.27
N VAL A 270 -1.97 -5.62 24.22
CA VAL A 270 -2.20 -4.55 25.21
C VAL A 270 -0.95 -4.31 26.04
N GLU A 271 -0.34 -5.35 26.61
CA GLU A 271 0.88 -5.20 27.40
C GLU A 271 2.07 -4.70 26.57
N ALA A 272 2.23 -5.18 25.32
CA ALA A 272 3.27 -4.68 24.43
C ALA A 272 3.09 -3.19 24.10
N LEU A 273 1.84 -2.78 23.88
CA LEU A 273 1.48 -1.38 23.64
C LEU A 273 1.79 -0.55 24.90
N LEU A 274 1.34 -0.96 26.09
CA LEU A 274 1.60 -0.25 27.35
C LEU A 274 3.09 -0.18 27.72
N ALA A 275 3.86 -1.24 27.44
CA ALA A 275 5.30 -1.24 27.63
C ALA A 275 6.01 -0.19 26.76
N SER A 276 5.42 0.15 25.61
CA SER A 276 5.90 1.23 24.72
C SER A 276 5.35 2.62 25.08
N LYS A 277 4.63 2.78 26.20
CA LYS A 277 3.99 4.06 26.55
C LYS A 277 4.94 5.25 26.62
N SER A 278 6.17 5.04 27.10
CA SER A 278 7.20 6.07 27.13
C SER A 278 7.62 6.57 25.73
N SER A 279 7.29 5.83 24.67
CA SER A 279 7.50 6.21 23.27
C SER A 279 6.22 6.67 22.55
N TRP A 280 5.07 6.78 23.24
CA TRP A 280 3.81 7.22 22.62
C TRP A 280 3.74 8.70 22.34
N GLY A 281 4.49 9.51 23.10
CA GLY A 281 4.60 10.92 22.84
C GLY A 281 5.16 11.12 21.44
N THR A 282 4.52 11.99 20.66
CA THR A 282 5.27 12.80 19.70
C THR A 282 6.33 13.49 20.54
N ARG A 283 7.58 13.02 20.51
CA ARG A 283 8.65 13.66 21.31
C ARG A 283 8.95 15.06 20.78
N VAL A 284 8.40 15.34 19.60
CA VAL A 284 8.47 16.56 18.84
C VAL A 284 7.10 17.24 18.90
N GLY A 285 7.00 18.40 19.54
CA GLY A 285 5.72 19.10 19.78
C GLY A 285 5.15 19.82 18.56
N PHE A 286 5.61 19.51 17.34
CA PHE A 286 5.25 20.21 16.11
C PHE A 286 4.96 19.26 14.95
N ASP A 287 4.24 19.77 13.95
CA ASP A 287 3.95 19.02 12.72
C ASP A 287 5.20 18.90 11.85
N VAL A 288 5.77 17.70 11.81
CA VAL A 288 6.95 17.34 11.01
C VAL A 288 6.70 17.47 9.50
N ARG A 289 5.46 17.36 9.03
CA ARG A 289 5.13 17.60 7.62
C ARG A 289 5.17 19.09 7.31
N ALA A 290 4.51 19.90 8.13
CA ALA A 290 4.51 21.36 7.98
C ALA A 290 5.92 21.95 8.08
N LEU A 291 6.82 21.30 8.83
CA LEU A 291 8.24 21.66 8.90
C LEU A 291 8.85 21.86 7.51
N LEU A 292 8.60 20.97 6.54
CA LEU A 292 9.18 21.07 5.21
C LEU A 292 8.85 22.39 4.49
N GLY A 293 7.68 22.98 4.80
CA GLY A 293 7.20 24.24 4.25
C GLY A 293 7.70 25.49 4.96
N THR A 294 7.98 25.38 6.26
CA THR A 294 8.21 26.55 7.13
C THR A 294 9.61 26.62 7.72
N TYR A 295 10.46 25.62 7.45
CA TYR A 295 11.80 25.56 8.03
C TYR A 295 12.74 26.57 7.38
N GLY A 296 13.50 27.27 8.23
CA GLY A 296 14.58 28.15 7.82
C GLY A 296 15.61 28.28 8.93
N ALA A 297 16.84 28.65 8.59
CA ALA A 297 17.99 28.67 9.52
C ALA A 297 17.79 29.55 10.77
N SER A 298 16.86 30.50 10.74
CA SER A 298 16.51 31.36 11.88
C SER A 298 15.09 31.14 12.43
N SER A 299 14.40 30.12 11.95
CA SER A 299 13.04 29.78 12.38
C SER A 299 13.01 29.31 13.85
N PRO A 300 11.87 29.42 14.55
CA PRO A 300 11.71 28.83 15.88
C PRO A 300 12.01 27.33 15.91
N LEU A 301 11.63 26.61 14.85
CA LEU A 301 11.89 25.18 14.67
C LEU A 301 13.39 24.87 14.55
N ALA A 302 14.18 25.73 13.90
CA ALA A 302 15.63 25.56 13.84
C ALA A 302 16.28 25.66 15.23
N LYS A 303 15.84 26.62 16.05
CA LYS A 303 16.30 26.72 17.46
C LYS A 303 15.92 25.49 18.28
N GLU A 304 14.73 24.95 18.05
CA GLU A 304 14.25 23.77 18.77
C GLU A 304 15.05 22.50 18.40
N ILE A 305 15.24 22.24 17.10
CA ILE A 305 16.03 21.09 16.61
C ILE A 305 17.50 21.22 17.01
N ALA A 306 18.09 22.42 16.91
CA ALA A 306 19.43 22.68 17.40
C ALA A 306 19.54 22.44 18.91
N GLY A 307 18.50 22.77 19.68
CA GLY A 307 18.39 22.46 21.10
C GLY A 307 18.42 20.96 21.39
N TYR A 308 17.66 20.16 20.63
CA TYR A 308 17.68 18.69 20.75
C TYR A 308 19.08 18.12 20.52
N ARG A 309 19.79 18.62 19.51
CA ARG A 309 21.17 18.23 19.23
C ARG A 309 22.13 18.60 20.36
N GLN A 310 22.05 19.84 20.87
CA GLN A 310 22.93 20.30 21.97
C GLN A 310 22.69 19.53 23.27
N GLN A 311 21.45 19.11 23.51
CA GLN A 311 21.06 18.36 24.71
C GLN A 311 21.24 16.85 24.57
N GLY A 312 21.73 16.36 23.42
CA GLY A 312 21.91 14.92 23.18
C GLY A 312 20.60 14.13 23.10
N GLN A 313 19.48 14.79 22.76
CA GLN A 313 18.16 14.17 22.59
C GLN A 313 18.06 13.48 21.22
N THR A 314 18.92 12.49 21.00
CA THR A 314 19.05 11.76 19.72
C THR A 314 17.74 11.08 19.33
N ASP A 315 16.97 10.67 20.33
CA ASP A 315 15.70 9.98 20.24
C ASP A 315 14.57 10.85 19.64
N ARG A 316 14.60 12.17 19.87
CA ARG A 316 13.71 13.16 19.22
C ARG A 316 14.11 13.41 17.78
N LEU A 317 15.41 13.56 17.54
CA LEU A 317 15.94 13.79 16.21
C LEU A 317 15.72 12.59 15.29
N ASP A 318 15.85 11.37 15.83
CA ASP A 318 15.51 10.13 15.14
C ASP A 318 14.04 10.08 14.75
N GLU A 319 13.12 10.52 15.62
CA GLU A 319 11.69 10.61 15.30
C GLU A 319 11.41 11.57 14.14
N ILE A 320 12.02 12.77 14.16
CA ILE A 320 11.91 13.74 13.06
C ILE A 320 12.36 13.10 11.75
N VAL A 321 13.53 12.45 11.75
CA VAL A 321 14.12 11.83 10.57
C VAL A 321 13.24 10.68 10.06
N GLN A 322 12.77 9.79 10.94
CA GLN A 322 11.90 8.67 10.57
C GLN A 322 10.60 9.14 9.92
N ARG A 323 10.04 10.26 10.37
CA ARG A 323 8.81 10.85 9.79
C ARG A 323 9.07 11.61 8.49
N LEU A 324 10.25 12.22 8.32
CA LEU A 324 10.62 12.95 7.09
C LEU A 324 11.06 12.04 5.94
N VAL A 325 11.74 10.91 6.22
CA VAL A 325 12.20 9.97 5.18
C VAL A 325 11.08 9.55 4.20
N PRO A 326 9.90 9.07 4.63
CA PRO A 326 8.83 8.68 3.70
C PRO A 326 8.26 9.87 2.92
N LEU A 327 8.22 11.07 3.51
CA LEU A 327 7.75 12.29 2.84
C LEU A 327 8.73 12.70 1.73
N LEU A 328 10.04 12.69 2.01
CA LEU A 328 11.09 13.08 1.08
C LEU A 328 11.35 12.04 -0.03
N SER A 329 11.10 10.76 0.24
CA SER A 329 11.23 9.68 -0.76
C SER A 329 9.96 9.46 -1.60
N GLY A 330 8.81 9.91 -1.11
CA GLY A 330 7.50 9.76 -1.77
C GLY A 330 7.19 10.83 -2.82
N PRO A 331 6.08 10.67 -3.57
CA PRO A 331 5.65 11.64 -4.60
C PRO A 331 5.29 13.01 -4.02
N GLU A 332 5.04 13.07 -2.72
CA GLU A 332 4.66 14.29 -2.01
C GLU A 332 5.75 15.36 -2.04
N ALA A 333 7.03 14.98 -1.96
CA ALA A 333 8.13 15.93 -2.07
C ALA A 333 8.08 16.71 -3.39
N GLY A 334 7.72 16.05 -4.50
CA GLY A 334 7.55 16.70 -5.79
C GLY A 334 6.36 17.67 -5.81
N VAL A 335 5.25 17.33 -5.15
CA VAL A 335 4.09 18.24 -5.02
C VAL A 335 4.47 19.49 -4.23
N LEU A 336 5.13 19.32 -3.07
CA LEU A 336 5.57 20.43 -2.23
C LEU A 336 6.60 21.31 -2.94
N ALA A 337 7.52 20.71 -3.71
CA ALA A 337 8.49 21.43 -4.52
C ALA A 337 7.80 22.27 -5.61
N ALA A 338 6.83 21.70 -6.33
CA ALA A 338 6.07 22.39 -7.37
C ALA A 338 5.24 23.57 -6.83
N GLN A 339 4.80 23.48 -5.57
CA GLN A 339 4.07 24.55 -4.88
C GLN A 339 5.00 25.60 -4.23
N GLY A 340 6.33 25.45 -4.36
CA GLY A 340 7.31 26.34 -3.75
C GLY A 340 7.39 26.23 -2.22
N GLN A 341 6.76 25.21 -1.63
CA GLN A 341 6.77 24.96 -0.20
C GLN A 341 8.03 24.22 0.22
N LEU A 342 8.55 23.32 -0.61
CA LEU A 342 9.83 22.65 -0.37
C LEU A 342 10.93 23.34 -1.17
N THR A 343 11.97 23.85 -0.50
CA THR A 343 13.13 24.49 -1.15
C THR A 343 14.44 23.85 -0.73
N LEU A 344 15.46 23.89 -1.60
CA LEU A 344 16.81 23.42 -1.23
C LEU A 344 17.38 24.20 -0.04
N ALA A 345 17.11 25.51 0.05
CA ALA A 345 17.60 26.33 1.16
C ALA A 345 17.03 25.88 2.51
N SER A 346 15.72 25.58 2.58
CA SER A 346 15.06 25.07 3.79
C SER A 346 15.58 23.69 4.18
N LEU A 347 15.79 22.80 3.19
CA LEU A 347 16.36 21.48 3.41
C LEU A 347 17.81 21.52 3.89
N GLU A 348 18.63 22.38 3.29
CA GLU A 348 20.03 22.56 3.67
C GLU A 348 20.18 23.16 5.07
N ALA A 349 19.28 24.06 5.46
CA ALA A 349 19.19 24.54 6.84
C ALA A 349 18.86 23.39 7.80
N LEU A 350 17.86 22.56 7.48
CA LEU A 350 17.51 21.39 8.30
C LEU A 350 18.67 20.40 8.42
N PHE A 351 19.34 20.11 7.30
CA PHE A 351 20.49 19.22 7.30
C PHE A 351 21.61 19.73 8.22
N ALA A 352 21.78 21.05 8.33
CA ALA A 352 22.84 21.65 9.14
C ALA A 352 22.60 21.44 10.64
N ASP A 353 21.32 21.38 11.04
CA ASP A 353 20.89 21.20 12.41
C ASP A 353 20.87 19.73 12.85
N LEU A 354 20.98 18.79 11.92
CA LEU A 354 20.96 17.34 12.20
C LEU A 354 22.37 16.72 12.39
N PRO A 355 22.49 15.69 13.25
CA PRO A 355 23.62 14.76 13.29
C PRO A 355 23.97 14.12 11.94
N GLY A 356 25.22 13.67 11.80
CA GLY A 356 25.78 13.23 10.52
C GLY A 356 25.04 12.06 9.86
N ASP A 357 24.68 11.04 10.64
CA ASP A 357 23.98 9.82 10.20
C ASP A 357 22.52 10.09 9.84
N GLN A 358 21.84 10.90 10.65
CA GLN A 358 20.45 11.33 10.43
C GLN A 358 20.31 12.22 9.19
N ARG A 359 21.25 13.16 9.02
CA ARG A 359 21.39 13.98 7.82
C ARG A 359 21.59 13.12 6.58
N GLU A 360 22.48 12.13 6.63
CA GLU A 360 22.75 11.24 5.48
C GLU A 360 21.50 10.49 5.03
N LYS A 361 20.70 9.97 5.97
CA LYS A 361 19.40 9.32 5.67
C LYS A 361 18.45 10.23 4.90
N LEU A 362 18.31 11.49 5.30
CA LEU A 362 17.43 12.44 4.61
C LEU A 362 17.99 12.86 3.24
N GLN A 363 19.30 13.06 3.14
CA GLN A 363 19.95 13.37 1.87
C GLN A 363 19.81 12.23 0.86
N GLU A 364 19.89 10.98 1.30
CA GLU A 364 19.66 9.80 0.48
C GLU A 364 18.20 9.67 0.05
N ALA A 365 17.26 9.83 0.98
CA ALA A 365 15.82 9.78 0.71
C ALA A 365 15.40 10.82 -0.35
N LEU A 366 15.86 12.07 -0.20
CA LEU A 366 15.63 13.13 -1.17
C LEU A 366 16.34 12.85 -2.51
N GLY A 367 17.63 12.49 -2.44
CA GLY A 367 18.47 12.27 -3.62
C GLY A 367 17.97 11.16 -4.55
N GLY A 368 17.33 10.13 -3.98
CA GLY A 368 16.73 9.03 -4.73
C GLY A 368 15.35 9.33 -5.32
N ASN A 369 14.75 10.49 -5.04
CA ASN A 369 13.37 10.77 -5.41
C ASN A 369 13.25 11.37 -6.83
N PRO A 370 12.64 10.66 -7.80
CA PRO A 370 12.47 11.16 -9.16
C PRO A 370 11.46 12.31 -9.28
N THR A 371 10.57 12.50 -8.30
CA THR A 371 9.57 13.58 -8.31
C THR A 371 10.13 14.90 -7.80
N ALA A 372 11.26 14.87 -7.06
CA ALA A 372 11.90 16.04 -6.46
C ALA A 372 13.03 16.63 -7.34
N VAL A 373 13.26 16.09 -8.54
CA VAL A 373 14.33 16.52 -9.46
C VAL A 373 14.22 17.97 -9.90
N THR A 374 13.04 18.57 -9.79
CA THR A 374 12.82 20.00 -10.08
C THR A 374 13.50 20.94 -9.08
N LEU A 375 13.92 20.43 -7.92
CA LEU A 375 14.62 21.21 -6.90
C LEU A 375 16.07 21.53 -7.27
N VAL A 376 16.72 20.68 -8.09
CA VAL A 376 18.13 20.87 -8.42
C VAL A 376 18.30 21.80 -9.62
N ASP A 377 19.16 22.81 -9.46
CA ASP A 377 19.48 23.80 -10.49
C ASP A 377 20.58 23.32 -11.45
N VAL A 378 20.38 22.13 -12.04
CA VAL A 378 21.19 21.54 -13.12
C VAL A 378 20.26 20.78 -14.08
N ASP A 379 20.19 21.22 -15.33
CA ASP A 379 19.44 20.49 -16.35
C ASP A 379 20.24 19.27 -16.82
N PRO A 380 19.62 18.08 -16.99
CA PRO A 380 20.28 16.93 -17.59
C PRO A 380 20.95 17.22 -18.94
N THR A 381 20.47 18.16 -19.75
CA THR A 381 21.12 18.53 -21.01
C THR A 381 22.48 19.18 -20.80
N ASP A 382 22.66 19.93 -19.71
CA ASP A 382 23.94 20.56 -19.37
C ASP A 382 25.01 19.52 -19.02
N LEU A 383 24.58 18.37 -18.49
CA LEU A 383 25.45 17.23 -18.17
C LEU A 383 25.78 16.37 -19.40
N LEU A 384 24.98 16.48 -20.46
CA LEU A 384 25.12 15.71 -21.70
C LEU A 384 25.70 16.55 -22.86
N GLY A 385 25.80 17.87 -22.72
CA GLY A 385 26.39 18.79 -23.68
C GLY A 385 27.92 18.79 -23.62
N SER A 386 28.57 19.95 -23.77
CA SER A 386 30.02 20.09 -23.56
C SER A 386 30.33 20.16 -22.06
N PHE A 387 30.19 19.03 -21.36
CA PHE A 387 30.35 18.97 -19.90
C PHE A 387 31.75 19.41 -19.41
N PRO A 388 32.87 19.00 -20.04
CA PRO A 388 34.19 19.47 -19.63
C PRO A 388 34.34 20.99 -19.78
N GLY A 389 34.74 21.67 -18.71
CA GLY A 389 34.86 23.13 -18.61
C GLY A 389 33.54 23.88 -18.36
N SER A 390 32.40 23.17 -18.32
CA SER A 390 31.07 23.78 -18.19
C SER A 390 30.80 24.36 -16.81
N ALA A 391 29.78 25.22 -16.72
CA ALA A 391 29.24 25.68 -15.44
C ALA A 391 28.68 24.52 -14.60
N ALA A 392 28.10 23.50 -15.24
CA ALA A 392 27.58 22.31 -14.58
C ALA A 392 28.70 21.48 -13.94
N GLU A 393 29.82 21.29 -14.62
CA GLU A 393 31.00 20.60 -14.05
C GLU A 393 31.54 21.35 -12.82
N LYS A 394 31.68 22.67 -12.91
CA LYS A 394 32.12 23.50 -11.77
C LYS A 394 31.17 23.39 -10.57
N LYS A 395 29.84 23.40 -10.82
CA LYS A 395 28.82 23.19 -9.78
C LYS A 395 28.97 21.81 -9.13
N LEU A 396 29.05 20.75 -9.93
CA LEU A 396 29.20 19.37 -9.43
C LEU A 396 30.49 19.18 -8.63
N ALA A 397 31.60 19.73 -9.10
CA ALA A 397 32.88 19.69 -8.39
C ALA A 397 32.79 20.39 -7.02
N ALA A 398 32.15 21.56 -6.96
CA ALA A 398 31.94 22.28 -5.70
C ALA A 398 31.04 21.51 -4.71
N TRP A 399 29.99 20.85 -5.20
CA TRP A 399 29.13 20.02 -4.36
C TRP A 399 29.82 18.76 -3.87
N ARG A 400 30.75 18.20 -4.67
CA ARG A 400 31.47 16.98 -4.32
C ARG A 400 32.32 17.16 -3.08
N SER A 401 32.97 18.31 -2.94
CA SER A 401 33.76 18.68 -1.76
C SER A 401 32.92 19.02 -0.52
N ASP A 402 31.60 19.18 -0.67
CA ASP A 402 30.72 19.64 0.40
C ASP A 402 29.77 18.53 0.87
N SER A 403 29.98 18.03 2.09
CA SER A 403 29.11 17.01 2.69
C SER A 403 27.65 17.45 2.83
N MET A 404 27.39 18.76 2.88
CA MET A 404 26.03 19.31 2.97
C MET A 404 25.28 19.25 1.65
N LYS A 405 25.98 19.09 0.52
CA LYS A 405 25.42 19.20 -0.83
C LYS A 405 25.39 17.88 -1.61
N GLN A 406 25.69 16.76 -0.96
CA GLN A 406 25.68 15.43 -1.60
C GLN A 406 24.30 15.09 -2.20
N HIS A 407 23.21 15.52 -1.56
CA HIS A 407 21.84 15.35 -2.07
C HIS A 407 21.62 16.04 -3.44
N ARG A 408 22.30 17.16 -3.73
CA ARG A 408 22.22 17.84 -5.04
C ARG A 408 22.82 17.00 -6.15
N ILE A 409 23.96 16.35 -5.89
CA ILE A 409 24.57 15.40 -6.83
C ILE A 409 23.64 14.22 -7.07
N ALA A 410 23.07 13.66 -6.00
CA ALA A 410 22.13 12.55 -6.09
C ALA A 410 20.89 12.93 -6.91
N LEU A 411 20.29 14.10 -6.67
CA LEU A 411 19.15 14.61 -7.45
C LEU A 411 19.51 14.83 -8.91
N ALA A 412 20.67 15.43 -9.22
CA ALA A 412 21.12 15.64 -10.60
C ALA A 412 21.32 14.31 -11.34
N VAL A 413 21.90 13.31 -10.65
CA VAL A 413 22.04 11.95 -11.20
C VAL A 413 20.68 11.29 -11.39
N THR A 414 19.75 11.43 -10.45
CA THR A 414 18.38 10.90 -10.56
C THR A 414 17.63 11.54 -11.73
N ALA A 415 17.76 12.85 -11.91
CA ALA A 415 17.22 13.59 -13.06
C ALA A 415 17.82 13.07 -14.38
N LEU A 416 19.14 12.91 -14.44
CA LEU A 416 19.83 12.39 -15.61
C LEU A 416 19.40 10.96 -15.94
N ARG A 417 19.26 10.08 -14.94
CA ARG A 417 18.77 8.71 -15.12
C ARG A 417 17.37 8.68 -15.70
N ALA A 418 16.46 9.52 -15.18
CA ALA A 418 15.11 9.65 -15.70
C ALA A 418 15.12 10.18 -17.15
N PHE A 419 15.99 11.15 -17.44
CA PHE A 419 16.14 11.76 -18.76
C PHE A 419 16.65 10.76 -19.82
N VAL A 420 17.74 10.04 -19.54
CA VAL A 420 18.31 9.07 -20.49
C VAL A 420 17.45 7.82 -20.67
N ALA A 421 16.53 7.55 -19.74
CA ALA A 421 15.58 6.43 -19.85
C ALA A 421 14.39 6.72 -20.78
N GLN A 422 14.20 7.97 -21.24
CA GLN A 422 13.08 8.35 -22.10
C GLN A 422 13.24 7.75 -23.50
N PRO A 423 12.28 6.91 -23.98
CA PRO A 423 12.40 6.24 -25.28
C PRO A 423 12.58 7.19 -26.47
N SER A 424 11.96 8.38 -26.41
CA SER A 424 12.02 9.40 -27.46
C SER A 424 13.43 9.95 -27.70
N ARG A 425 14.31 9.92 -26.68
CA ARG A 425 15.66 10.50 -26.76
C ARG A 425 16.76 9.46 -27.01
N LEU A 426 16.45 8.16 -26.86
CA LEU A 426 17.46 7.09 -26.92
C LEU A 426 18.24 7.06 -28.23
N ALA A 427 17.55 7.24 -29.36
CA ALA A 427 18.19 7.18 -30.68
C ALA A 427 19.22 8.31 -30.87
N GLU A 428 18.91 9.50 -30.39
CA GLU A 428 19.78 10.68 -30.44
C GLU A 428 20.99 10.50 -29.52
N LEU A 429 20.76 10.13 -28.25
CA LEU A 429 21.83 9.95 -27.26
C LEU A 429 22.83 8.85 -27.64
N LYS A 430 22.38 7.77 -28.28
CA LYS A 430 23.27 6.71 -28.78
C LYS A 430 24.19 7.16 -29.91
N ARG A 431 23.73 8.12 -30.74
CA ARG A 431 24.49 8.66 -31.88
C ARG A 431 25.36 9.86 -31.50
N SER A 432 25.06 10.54 -30.41
CA SER A 432 25.81 11.70 -29.94
C SER A 432 27.13 11.30 -29.26
N ASN A 433 28.25 11.47 -29.96
CA ASN A 433 29.58 11.28 -29.38
C ASN A 433 29.85 12.26 -28.22
N VAL A 434 29.36 13.50 -28.34
CA VAL A 434 29.49 14.52 -27.29
C VAL A 434 28.83 14.05 -26.00
N ALA A 435 27.57 13.57 -26.06
CA ALA A 435 26.87 13.07 -24.89
C ALA A 435 27.56 11.87 -24.25
N ARG A 436 28.07 10.94 -25.08
CA ARG A 436 28.79 9.76 -24.59
C ARG A 436 30.13 10.12 -23.94
N GLN A 437 30.86 11.09 -24.47
CA GLN A 437 32.10 11.61 -23.85
C GLN A 437 31.80 12.32 -22.53
N SER A 438 30.78 13.18 -22.50
CA SER A 438 30.36 13.89 -21.28
C SER A 438 29.90 12.94 -20.18
N LEU A 439 29.18 11.88 -20.51
CA LEU A 439 28.86 10.80 -19.57
C LEU A 439 30.12 10.12 -19.02
N GLY A 440 31.14 9.92 -19.85
CA GLY A 440 32.41 9.34 -19.41
C GLY A 440 33.17 10.24 -18.44
N HIS A 441 33.26 11.54 -18.74
CA HIS A 441 33.82 12.55 -17.85
C HIS A 441 33.05 12.65 -16.53
N LEU A 442 31.71 12.70 -16.59
CA LEU A 442 30.85 12.77 -15.41
C LEU A 442 31.06 11.56 -14.49
N LEU A 443 31.10 10.35 -15.03
CA LEU A 443 31.27 9.14 -14.22
C LEU A 443 32.60 9.10 -13.45
N LEU A 444 33.66 9.74 -13.96
CA LEU A 444 34.94 9.87 -13.23
C LEU A 444 34.86 10.87 -12.07
N GLN A 445 33.90 11.80 -12.12
CA GLN A 445 33.71 12.81 -11.09
C GLN A 445 32.72 12.40 -10.00
N LEU A 446 31.92 11.36 -10.22
CA LEU A 446 30.97 10.88 -9.24
C LEU A 446 31.64 9.91 -8.25
N HIS A 447 31.21 9.97 -6.99
CA HIS A 447 31.50 8.89 -6.04
C HIS A 447 30.75 7.61 -6.46
N GLU A 448 31.28 6.44 -6.08
CA GLU A 448 30.72 5.13 -6.46
C GLU A 448 29.22 5.03 -6.16
N LYS A 449 28.78 5.53 -4.99
CA LYS A 449 27.37 5.55 -4.57
C LYS A 449 26.42 6.24 -5.58
N HIS A 450 26.90 7.25 -6.30
CA HIS A 450 26.10 7.98 -7.29
C HIS A 450 26.38 7.50 -8.72
N ALA A 451 27.59 7.02 -8.99
CA ALA A 451 27.96 6.49 -10.29
C ALA A 451 27.23 5.18 -10.62
N MET A 452 27.13 4.25 -9.66
CA MET A 452 26.61 2.90 -9.91
C MET A 452 25.16 2.90 -10.45
N PRO A 453 24.19 3.62 -9.85
CA PRO A 453 22.82 3.64 -10.36
C PRO A 453 22.71 4.23 -11.78
N LEU A 454 23.58 5.19 -12.12
CA LEU A 454 23.66 5.75 -13.47
C LEU A 454 24.22 4.72 -14.46
N VAL A 455 25.30 4.03 -14.11
CA VAL A 455 25.89 2.96 -14.93
C VAL A 455 24.88 1.84 -15.22
N GLU A 456 24.14 1.39 -14.22
CA GLU A 456 23.08 0.38 -14.39
C GLU A 456 21.98 0.86 -15.36
N THR A 457 21.59 2.13 -15.24
CA THR A 457 20.59 2.74 -16.12
C THR A 457 21.11 2.79 -17.56
N LEU A 458 22.35 3.23 -17.77
CA LEU A 458 23.00 3.32 -19.08
C LEU A 458 23.15 1.95 -19.74
N LYS A 459 23.56 0.92 -18.97
CA LYS A 459 23.61 -0.48 -19.45
C LYS A 459 22.23 -0.95 -19.90
N ARG A 460 21.19 -0.72 -19.09
CA ARG A 460 19.81 -1.13 -19.40
C ARG A 460 19.28 -0.47 -20.68
N VAL A 461 19.63 0.78 -20.95
CA VAL A 461 19.19 1.49 -22.17
C VAL A 461 20.14 1.31 -23.37
N GLY A 462 21.28 0.65 -23.16
CA GLY A 462 22.28 0.37 -24.19
C GLY A 462 23.06 1.61 -24.64
N ILE A 463 23.38 2.52 -23.72
CA ILE A 463 24.30 3.66 -23.96
C ILE A 463 25.66 3.33 -23.35
N THR A 464 26.73 3.44 -24.14
CA THR A 464 28.10 3.16 -23.69
C THR A 464 28.88 4.47 -23.58
N PRO A 465 29.20 4.96 -22.36
CA PRO A 465 30.06 6.14 -22.18
C PRO A 465 31.43 5.96 -22.84
N VAL A 466 31.99 7.05 -23.36
CA VAL A 466 33.35 7.08 -23.92
C VAL A 466 34.27 7.64 -22.85
N ARG A 467 35.31 6.90 -22.46
CA ARG A 467 36.26 7.37 -21.45
C ARG A 467 37.16 8.46 -22.05
N PRO A 468 37.47 9.53 -21.29
CA PRO A 468 38.43 10.53 -21.73
C PRO A 468 39.81 9.90 -21.94
N GLY A 469 40.41 10.09 -23.11
CA GLY A 469 41.76 9.59 -23.43
C GLY A 469 41.84 8.17 -24.00
N ALA A 470 40.76 7.63 -24.56
CA ALA A 470 40.76 6.41 -25.38
C ALA A 470 40.85 6.75 -26.88
#